data_AF-A0A8W8L592-F1
#
_entry.id   AF-A0A8W8L592-F1
#
_cell.length_a   1.000
_cell.length_b   1.000
_cell.length_c   1.000
_cell.angle_alpha   90.00
_cell.angle_beta   90.00
_cell.angle_gamma   90.00
#
_symmetry.space_group_name_H-M   'P 1'
#
loop_
_entity.id
_entity.type
_entity.pdbx_description
1 polymer ?
#
loop_
_entity_poly.entity_id
_entity_poly.type
_entity_poly.pdbx_seq_one_letter_code
_entity_poly.pdbx_strand_id
1 'polypeptide(L)'
;FGLCLYHNPIVTMETTTCPLIFLLWIFSVNSRELTLPAYNLRSASNHKVMPLPAATGGKAVLVGQKEPLSLNVCIRKRSRVSLDNLRYSNHNSSTVFNVTFNSGEWMGRYHARPDDDWNSFKNTGIFPKSYMLEPGWHVIKIYVEDFQHTFTEGIVVDKLVFNVDDPWMDNDVLSCKIICTEKNNFPIKIPLLTSNSFPSRMEQRSFPTECAEVDNVDIPLYNAFIDSFTITSSLPQYKSFSNRRTENTTNCPHLSAELWRFDNFTLGPSSSEVLHSKTARMSFYSSSANQFIVIIRFYLEGQKKGSVDSKIGSLLTLGLKTLSAPMTVAMRYKEKWGNLSKPETKQFDKNNLQQVWQIPDFSWTEDNLNYIILTADSANLDSVVDNLRLEKRPFKPETQKTIYKSDDVHIVAVYVEMWWLSPDRMSVHLPNGQTFEGVAYLQVYRPIPWNDGYSQVFVLYQDGNARFIPVTPEGLDWIPFGTSVILGQTYSDSIRPYTSIQQLDIDPERWSMRIFYKDGGSMLLNINSTYSETQVQVSQIFFTRDRYTLPFATIRSMYVAEGNTDVDSVKVDDKQTYHVMDQWGYVQGRSFAFYRSCISRHLTLSPDIQIDVLQTRIT
;
A
#
# COMPACT_ATOMS: atom_id res chain seq x y z
N PHE A 1 -39.35 35.40 39.60
CA PHE A 1 -39.13 36.68 38.90
C PHE A 1 -39.43 36.44 37.43
N GLY A 2 -40.68 36.34 36.97
CA GLY A 2 -41.70 37.40 36.78
C GLY A 2 -41.68 37.77 35.28
N LEU A 3 -42.75 37.81 34.47
CA LEU A 3 -44.20 37.68 34.65
C LEU A 3 -44.82 37.42 33.25
N CYS A 4 -45.98 36.76 33.22
CA CYS A 4 -46.80 36.49 32.03
C CYS A 4 -47.32 37.76 31.32
N LEU A 5 -47.75 37.63 30.05
CA LEU A 5 -49.06 38.12 29.59
C LEU A 5 -49.46 37.47 28.24
N TYR A 6 -50.77 37.24 28.12
CA TYR A 6 -51.49 36.46 27.11
C TYR A 6 -52.09 37.37 26.01
N HIS A 7 -52.61 36.71 24.96
CA HIS A 7 -53.68 37.11 24.01
C HIS A 7 -53.32 37.56 22.57
N ASN A 8 -53.78 36.71 21.63
CA ASN A 8 -54.04 36.95 20.21
C ASN A 8 -55.17 37.99 20.00
N PRO A 9 -55.30 38.55 18.78
CA PRO A 9 -56.31 38.00 17.87
C PRO A 9 -55.85 37.83 16.41
N ILE A 10 -56.53 36.89 15.77
CA ILE A 10 -56.47 36.49 14.36
C ILE A 10 -57.09 37.58 13.47
N VAL A 11 -56.44 37.96 12.36
CA VAL A 11 -57.09 38.32 11.08
C VAL A 11 -56.22 37.85 9.91
N THR A 12 -56.89 37.18 8.99
CA THR A 12 -56.45 36.51 7.76
C THR A 12 -55.96 37.47 6.66
N MET A 13 -54.86 37.12 5.97
CA MET A 13 -54.66 37.46 4.56
C MET A 13 -54.07 36.26 3.83
N GLU A 14 -54.79 35.83 2.80
CA GLU A 14 -54.38 34.83 1.82
C GLU A 14 -53.14 35.31 1.05
N THR A 15 -52.09 34.49 1.01
CA THR A 15 -51.04 34.61 0.00
C THR A 15 -50.79 33.24 -0.61
N THR A 16 -51.16 33.13 -1.87
CA THR A 16 -50.87 32.05 -2.82
C THR A 16 -49.41 31.61 -2.77
N THR A 17 -49.16 30.39 -2.28
CA THR A 17 -47.83 29.74 -2.36
C THR A 17 -47.69 29.00 -3.68
N CYS A 18 -46.87 29.54 -4.58
CA CYS A 18 -46.33 28.84 -5.74
C CYS A 18 -45.22 27.90 -5.26
N PRO A 19 -45.23 26.58 -5.56
CA PRO A 19 -44.16 25.70 -5.12
C PRO A 19 -42.95 25.90 -6.04
N LEU A 20 -41.95 26.64 -5.55
CA LEU A 20 -40.60 26.62 -6.09
C LEU A 20 -39.99 25.24 -5.77
N ILE A 21 -40.04 24.35 -6.76
CA ILE A 21 -39.27 23.11 -6.75
C ILE A 21 -37.80 23.50 -6.88
N PHE A 22 -37.11 23.61 -5.74
CA PHE A 22 -35.66 23.59 -5.70
C PHE A 22 -35.21 22.18 -6.10
N LEU A 23 -34.84 22.01 -7.37
CA LEU A 23 -34.03 20.90 -7.85
C LEU A 23 -32.64 21.04 -7.20
N LEU A 24 -32.51 20.56 -5.96
CA LEU A 24 -31.23 20.25 -5.36
C LEU A 24 -30.60 19.13 -6.18
N TRP A 25 -29.67 19.50 -7.07
CA TRP A 25 -28.68 18.56 -7.58
C TRP A 25 -27.86 18.08 -6.38
N ILE A 26 -28.27 16.94 -5.81
CA ILE A 26 -27.43 16.20 -4.88
C ILE A 26 -26.27 15.68 -5.73
N PHE A 27 -25.17 16.45 -5.79
CA PHE A 27 -23.88 15.84 -6.11
C PHE A 27 -23.64 14.80 -5.03
N SER A 28 -23.74 13.53 -5.41
CA SER A 28 -23.26 12.42 -4.60
C SER A 28 -21.83 12.76 -4.20
N VAL A 29 -21.57 12.87 -2.90
CA VAL A 29 -20.21 13.10 -2.34
C VAL A 29 -19.27 11.92 -2.68
N ASN A 30 -19.78 10.89 -3.37
CA ASN A 30 -19.10 9.65 -3.70
C ASN A 30 -18.84 9.48 -5.21
N SER A 31 -19.05 10.50 -6.06
CA SER A 31 -18.80 10.39 -7.50
C SER A 31 -17.40 10.86 -7.92
N ARG A 32 -16.85 10.28 -9.00
CA ARG A 32 -15.52 10.56 -9.54
C ARG A 32 -15.62 11.04 -10.97
N GLU A 33 -14.97 12.18 -11.25
CA GLU A 33 -14.73 12.64 -12.61
C GLU A 33 -13.50 11.93 -13.19
N LEU A 34 -13.66 11.28 -14.34
CA LEU A 34 -12.68 10.40 -14.95
C LEU A 34 -12.53 10.69 -16.44
N THR A 35 -11.32 10.58 -16.96
CA THR A 35 -11.00 10.88 -18.35
C THR A 35 -10.62 9.62 -19.11
N LEU A 36 -11.27 9.41 -20.26
CA LEU A 36 -10.94 8.37 -21.23
C LEU A 36 -10.43 9.01 -22.54
N PRO A 37 -9.15 8.83 -22.89
CA PRO A 37 -8.64 9.27 -24.18
C PRO A 37 -9.32 8.55 -25.34
N ALA A 38 -9.64 9.27 -26.41
CA ALA A 38 -10.14 8.67 -27.64
C ALA A 38 -9.06 7.88 -28.38
N TYR A 39 -7.80 8.35 -28.29
CA TYR A 39 -6.65 7.65 -28.83
C TYR A 39 -6.26 6.43 -27.97
N ASN A 40 -6.26 5.25 -28.58
CA ASN A 40 -5.70 4.00 -28.07
C ASN A 40 -5.32 3.09 -29.25
N LEU A 41 -4.74 1.91 -28.97
CA LEU A 41 -4.29 0.99 -30.02
C LEU A 41 -5.42 0.53 -30.97
N ARG A 42 -6.64 0.33 -30.46
CA ARG A 42 -7.80 -0.10 -31.25
C ARG A 42 -8.39 1.02 -32.10
N SER A 43 -8.49 2.23 -31.55
CA SER A 43 -8.95 3.37 -32.35
C SER A 43 -7.93 3.75 -33.41
N ALA A 44 -6.63 3.63 -33.11
CA ALA A 44 -5.57 3.87 -34.09
C ALA A 44 -5.54 2.85 -35.25
N SER A 45 -6.06 1.62 -35.05
CA SER A 45 -6.14 0.63 -36.13
C SER A 45 -7.31 0.84 -37.08
N ASN A 46 -8.38 1.50 -36.60
CA ASN A 46 -9.65 1.61 -37.34
C ASN A 46 -9.94 3.04 -37.83
N HIS A 47 -9.28 4.03 -37.25
CA HIS A 47 -9.52 5.45 -37.54
C HIS A 47 -8.21 6.19 -37.82
N LYS A 48 -8.31 7.28 -38.59
CA LYS A 48 -7.16 8.15 -38.86
C LYS A 48 -6.77 8.91 -37.58
N VAL A 49 -5.53 8.74 -37.14
CA VAL A 49 -4.96 9.48 -36.01
C VAL A 49 -4.38 10.80 -36.50
N MET A 50 -4.79 11.91 -35.88
CA MET A 50 -4.33 13.25 -36.20
C MET A 50 -3.33 13.75 -35.16
N PRO A 51 -2.10 14.12 -35.57
CA PRO A 51 -1.12 14.76 -34.69
C PRO A 51 -1.52 16.23 -34.51
N LEU A 52 -2.03 16.57 -33.32
CA LEU A 52 -2.56 17.89 -33.01
C LEU A 52 -1.95 18.36 -31.68
N PRO A 53 -1.08 19.38 -31.65
CA PRO A 53 -0.44 19.85 -30.43
C PRO A 53 -1.42 20.22 -29.30
N ALA A 54 -2.63 20.68 -29.64
CA ALA A 54 -3.65 21.04 -28.67
C ALA A 54 -4.45 19.83 -28.10
N ALA A 55 -4.26 18.63 -28.65
CA ALA A 55 -4.89 17.40 -28.18
C ALA A 55 -4.20 16.85 -26.92
N THR A 56 -4.94 16.10 -26.11
CA THR A 56 -4.40 15.40 -24.95
C THR A 56 -3.37 14.37 -25.42
N GLY A 57 -2.10 14.52 -25.01
CA GLY A 57 -1.01 13.69 -25.50
C GLY A 57 -0.61 13.94 -26.96
N GLY A 58 -1.03 15.06 -27.55
CA GLY A 58 -0.64 15.50 -28.90
C GLY A 58 -1.29 14.71 -30.05
N LYS A 59 -2.27 13.85 -29.77
CA LYS A 59 -2.96 13.01 -30.76
C LYS A 59 -4.46 12.95 -30.48
N ALA A 60 -5.26 12.97 -31.55
CA ALA A 60 -6.70 12.78 -31.50
C ALA A 60 -7.18 11.90 -32.67
N VAL A 61 -8.42 11.45 -32.65
CA VAL A 61 -8.95 10.48 -33.61
C VAL A 61 -10.01 11.12 -34.50
N LEU A 62 -9.83 11.08 -35.82
CA LEU A 62 -10.84 11.54 -36.79
C LEU A 62 -11.92 10.47 -36.95
N VAL A 63 -13.17 10.85 -36.73
CA VAL A 63 -14.36 10.00 -36.79
C VAL A 63 -15.27 10.52 -37.89
N GLY A 64 -15.48 9.70 -38.94
CA GLY A 64 -16.35 10.00 -40.07
C GLY A 64 -17.67 9.23 -40.02
N GLN A 65 -18.44 9.28 -41.12
CA GLN A 65 -19.78 8.67 -41.22
C GLN A 65 -19.77 7.13 -41.37
N LYS A 66 -18.68 6.56 -41.88
CA LYS A 66 -18.63 5.13 -42.24
C LYS A 66 -18.55 4.21 -41.03
N GLU A 67 -17.73 4.58 -40.05
CA GLU A 67 -17.45 3.74 -38.90
C GLU A 67 -17.55 4.57 -37.62
N PRO A 68 -18.25 4.07 -36.59
CA PRO A 68 -18.27 4.74 -35.30
C PRO A 68 -16.94 4.57 -34.57
N LEU A 69 -16.56 5.58 -33.79
CA LEU A 69 -15.50 5.40 -32.80
C LEU A 69 -16.05 4.56 -31.66
N SER A 70 -15.44 3.41 -31.42
CA SER A 70 -15.82 2.48 -30.34
C SER A 70 -14.72 2.44 -29.29
N LEU A 71 -15.03 2.84 -28.05
CA LEU A 71 -14.11 2.81 -26.92
C LEU A 71 -14.65 1.85 -25.85
N ASN A 72 -13.75 1.09 -25.24
CA ASN A 72 -14.11 0.24 -24.11
C ASN A 72 -14.11 1.08 -22.84
N VAL A 73 -15.11 0.84 -21.99
CA VAL A 73 -15.26 1.45 -20.67
C VAL A 73 -15.48 0.33 -19.69
N CYS A 74 -14.68 0.23 -18.63
CA CYS A 74 -14.90 -0.75 -17.59
C CYS A 74 -15.46 -0.08 -16.35
N ILE A 75 -16.35 -0.79 -15.65
CA ILE A 75 -17.02 -0.34 -14.41
C ILE A 75 -16.72 -1.36 -13.32
N ARG A 76 -16.29 -0.89 -12.14
CA ARG A 76 -15.84 -1.77 -11.05
C ARG A 76 -16.99 -2.41 -10.28
N LYS A 77 -17.97 -1.61 -9.92
CA LYS A 77 -19.16 -1.99 -9.16
C LYS A 77 -20.40 -1.37 -9.82
N ARG A 78 -21.58 -1.90 -9.53
CA ARG A 78 -22.84 -1.35 -10.05
C ARG A 78 -22.97 0.14 -9.70
N SER A 79 -22.88 1.03 -10.68
CA SER A 79 -22.72 2.48 -10.45
C SER A 79 -23.52 3.29 -11.46
N ARG A 80 -23.93 4.50 -11.05
CA ARG A 80 -24.47 5.49 -11.98
C ARG A 80 -23.34 6.13 -12.77
N VAL A 81 -23.48 6.19 -14.08
CA VAL A 81 -22.48 6.77 -14.99
C VAL A 81 -23.12 7.80 -15.91
N SER A 82 -22.55 8.99 -15.95
CA SER A 82 -22.87 10.04 -16.93
C SER A 82 -21.63 10.40 -17.76
N LEU A 83 -21.88 10.91 -18.96
CA LEU A 83 -20.86 11.52 -19.80
C LEU A 83 -20.97 13.03 -19.63
N ASP A 84 -20.06 13.60 -18.86
CA ASP A 84 -20.10 15.02 -18.47
C ASP A 84 -19.46 15.91 -19.53
N ASN A 85 -18.59 15.35 -20.38
CA ASN A 85 -18.04 16.06 -21.52
C ASN A 85 -17.46 15.12 -22.59
N LEU A 86 -17.49 15.59 -23.83
CA LEU A 86 -16.70 15.06 -24.94
C LEU A 86 -15.93 16.23 -25.56
N ARG A 87 -14.60 16.16 -25.55
CA ARG A 87 -13.74 17.17 -26.17
C ARG A 87 -13.49 16.80 -27.63
N TYR A 88 -13.86 17.68 -28.55
CA TYR A 88 -13.76 17.45 -29.99
C TYR A 88 -13.30 18.70 -30.74
N SER A 89 -12.85 18.53 -31.98
CA SER A 89 -12.68 19.59 -32.97
C SER A 89 -13.49 19.24 -34.23
N ASN A 90 -13.94 20.26 -34.95
CA ASN A 90 -14.71 20.11 -36.18
C ASN A 90 -14.32 21.21 -37.16
N HIS A 91 -14.02 20.85 -38.40
CA HIS A 91 -13.44 21.75 -39.40
C HIS A 91 -14.35 21.86 -40.63
N ASN A 92 -14.49 23.08 -41.16
CA ASN A 92 -15.12 23.41 -42.46
C ASN A 92 -16.56 22.97 -42.74
N SER A 93 -17.17 22.12 -41.90
CA SER A 93 -18.55 21.64 -42.11
C SER A 93 -19.27 21.46 -40.78
N SER A 94 -20.58 21.74 -40.75
CA SER A 94 -21.39 21.44 -39.56
C SER A 94 -21.64 19.94 -39.50
N THR A 95 -21.36 19.33 -38.36
CA THR A 95 -21.47 17.88 -38.19
C THR A 95 -22.39 17.59 -37.01
N VAL A 96 -23.23 16.57 -37.13
CA VAL A 96 -24.03 16.08 -36.01
C VAL A 96 -23.52 14.71 -35.62
N PHE A 97 -23.35 14.47 -34.32
CA PHE A 97 -22.94 13.17 -33.82
C PHE A 97 -23.78 12.73 -32.62
N ASN A 98 -23.93 11.41 -32.50
CA ASN A 98 -24.60 10.75 -31.38
C ASN A 98 -23.62 9.96 -30.56
N VAL A 99 -23.90 9.90 -29.26
CA VAL A 99 -23.17 9.04 -28.34
C VAL A 99 -24.11 8.01 -27.75
N THR A 100 -23.73 6.74 -27.79
CA THR A 100 -24.47 5.63 -27.20
C THR A 100 -23.58 4.78 -26.33
N PHE A 101 -24.18 4.16 -25.32
CA PHE A 101 -23.59 3.13 -24.49
C PHE A 101 -24.12 1.74 -24.87
N ASN A 102 -23.28 0.71 -24.73
CA ASN A 102 -23.61 -0.69 -25.05
C ASN A 102 -24.29 -0.85 -26.43
N SER A 103 -25.18 -1.83 -26.59
CA SER A 103 -25.95 -2.06 -27.81
C SER A 103 -27.10 -1.05 -27.99
N GLY A 104 -26.81 0.26 -27.92
CA GLY A 104 -27.71 1.32 -28.37
C GLY A 104 -28.38 2.18 -27.31
N GLU A 105 -27.93 2.15 -26.05
CA GLU A 105 -28.43 3.04 -24.99
C GLU A 105 -28.00 4.49 -25.29
N TRP A 106 -28.94 5.33 -25.71
CA TRP A 106 -28.62 6.68 -26.17
C TRP A 106 -28.22 7.64 -25.04
N MET A 107 -27.02 8.19 -25.11
CA MET A 107 -26.54 9.18 -24.12
C MET A 107 -26.92 10.61 -24.50
N GLY A 108 -26.84 10.95 -25.79
CA GLY A 108 -27.14 12.29 -26.29
C GLY A 108 -26.75 12.50 -27.75
N ARG A 109 -27.26 13.59 -28.32
CA ARG A 109 -26.99 14.09 -29.67
C ARG A 109 -26.38 15.48 -29.56
N TYR A 110 -25.38 15.77 -30.37
CA TYR A 110 -24.68 17.05 -30.33
C TYR A 110 -24.45 17.63 -31.74
N HIS A 111 -24.61 18.95 -31.85
CA HIS A 111 -24.39 19.72 -33.08
C HIS A 111 -23.01 20.39 -33.03
N ALA A 112 -22.03 19.80 -33.71
CA ALA A 112 -20.68 20.34 -33.82
C ALA A 112 -20.63 21.49 -34.83
N ARG A 113 -20.41 22.71 -34.34
CA ARG A 113 -20.18 23.87 -35.21
C ARG A 113 -18.78 23.81 -35.84
N PRO A 114 -18.65 24.17 -37.13
CA PRO A 114 -17.35 24.20 -37.79
C PRO A 114 -16.41 25.23 -37.14
N ASP A 115 -15.13 25.04 -37.38
CA ASP A 115 -14.02 25.92 -37.06
C ASP A 115 -13.05 25.93 -38.25
N ASP A 116 -12.14 26.89 -38.26
CA ASP A 116 -11.14 27.06 -39.34
C ASP A 116 -9.88 26.20 -39.10
N ASP A 117 -9.75 25.58 -37.93
CA ASP A 117 -8.58 24.77 -37.56
C ASP A 117 -8.95 23.54 -36.71
N TRP A 118 -8.34 22.40 -37.05
CA TRP A 118 -8.41 21.16 -36.29
C TRP A 118 -7.78 21.25 -34.89
N ASN A 119 -6.89 22.21 -34.62
CA ASN A 119 -6.36 22.43 -33.27
C ASN A 119 -7.31 23.22 -32.34
N SER A 120 -8.44 23.73 -32.84
CA SER A 120 -9.46 24.38 -32.02
C SER A 120 -10.39 23.34 -31.38
N PHE A 121 -10.17 22.99 -30.11
CA PHE A 121 -10.98 22.02 -29.38
C PHE A 121 -12.11 22.68 -28.58
N LYS A 122 -13.31 22.11 -28.70
CA LYS A 122 -14.55 22.49 -28.03
C LYS A 122 -15.03 21.36 -27.11
N ASN A 123 -15.88 21.73 -26.17
CA ASN A 123 -16.49 20.82 -25.19
C ASN A 123 -17.99 20.74 -25.47
N THR A 124 -18.56 19.55 -25.41
CA THR A 124 -20.02 19.36 -25.52
C THR A 124 -20.77 19.79 -24.26
N GLY A 125 -20.10 19.78 -23.11
CA GLY A 125 -20.78 19.78 -21.82
C GLY A 125 -21.52 18.47 -21.55
N ILE A 126 -22.35 18.48 -20.50
CA ILE A 126 -22.98 17.29 -19.92
C ILE A 126 -24.03 16.73 -20.88
N PHE A 127 -23.95 15.42 -21.14
CA PHE A 127 -24.95 14.69 -21.91
C PHE A 127 -26.23 14.45 -21.09
N PRO A 128 -27.42 14.44 -21.72
CA PRO A 128 -28.70 14.45 -21.01
C PRO A 128 -29.06 13.15 -20.26
N LYS A 129 -28.35 12.05 -20.50
CA LYS A 129 -28.67 10.74 -19.90
C LYS A 129 -27.49 10.18 -19.10
N SER A 130 -27.84 9.61 -17.94
CA SER A 130 -26.98 8.78 -17.11
C SER A 130 -27.59 7.38 -17.01
N TYR A 131 -26.75 6.36 -16.93
CA TYR A 131 -27.19 4.96 -16.82
C TYR A 131 -26.67 4.31 -15.54
N MET A 132 -27.46 3.41 -14.96
CA MET A 132 -26.95 2.46 -13.97
C MET A 132 -26.28 1.32 -14.74
N LEU A 133 -24.96 1.21 -14.62
CA LEU A 133 -24.19 0.19 -15.30
C LEU A 133 -23.80 -0.89 -14.30
N GLU A 134 -23.91 -2.14 -14.73
CA GLU A 134 -23.38 -3.29 -13.98
C GLU A 134 -21.85 -3.32 -14.05
N PRO A 135 -21.18 -4.07 -13.17
CA PRO A 135 -19.73 -4.25 -13.25
C PRO A 135 -19.29 -4.91 -14.57
N GLY A 136 -18.07 -4.58 -15.00
CA GLY A 136 -17.41 -5.20 -16.13
C GLY A 136 -17.31 -4.31 -17.35
N TRP A 137 -17.28 -4.94 -18.51
CA TRP A 137 -16.93 -4.31 -19.78
C TRP A 137 -18.15 -3.73 -20.47
N HIS A 138 -18.03 -2.46 -20.86
CA HIS A 138 -18.98 -1.75 -21.70
C HIS A 138 -18.32 -1.12 -22.91
N VAL A 139 -19.13 -0.69 -23.86
CA VAL A 139 -18.66 -0.02 -25.07
C VAL A 139 -19.42 1.28 -25.24
N ILE A 140 -18.68 2.39 -25.29
CA ILE A 140 -19.22 3.67 -25.74
C ILE A 140 -18.93 3.85 -27.23
N LYS A 141 -19.92 4.33 -27.96
CA LYS A 141 -19.83 4.55 -29.40
C LYS A 141 -20.21 5.97 -29.76
N ILE A 142 -19.41 6.58 -30.63
CA ILE A 142 -19.65 7.90 -31.20
C ILE A 142 -19.92 7.71 -32.69
N TYR A 143 -21.11 8.12 -33.12
CA TYR A 143 -21.58 8.03 -34.51
C TYR A 143 -21.68 9.41 -35.10
N VAL A 144 -21.05 9.65 -36.25
CA VAL A 144 -21.34 10.84 -37.05
C VAL A 144 -22.54 10.55 -37.93
N GLU A 145 -23.57 11.39 -37.85
CA GLU A 145 -24.79 11.22 -38.63
C GLU A 145 -24.58 11.57 -40.11
N ASP A 146 -25.29 10.87 -40.98
CA ASP A 146 -25.51 11.29 -42.35
C ASP A 146 -26.72 12.21 -42.42
N PHE A 147 -26.47 13.51 -42.52
CA PHE A 147 -27.52 14.51 -42.68
C PHE A 147 -27.55 14.94 -44.16
N GLN A 148 -28.66 14.66 -44.84
CA GLN A 148 -28.97 15.17 -46.19
C GLN A 148 -27.92 14.86 -47.29
N HIS A 149 -27.15 13.78 -47.20
CA HIS A 149 -26.12 13.41 -48.19
C HIS A 149 -25.01 14.45 -48.38
N THR A 150 -24.83 15.37 -47.43
CA THR A 150 -23.66 16.27 -47.43
C THR A 150 -22.46 15.51 -46.89
N PHE A 151 -21.43 15.35 -47.72
CA PHE A 151 -20.17 14.77 -47.31
C PHE A 151 -19.51 15.66 -46.25
N THR A 152 -19.40 15.15 -45.02
CA THR A 152 -18.68 15.78 -43.90
C THR A 152 -17.36 15.04 -43.68
N GLU A 153 -16.26 15.77 -43.43
CA GLU A 153 -14.98 15.15 -43.06
C GLU A 153 -15.07 14.44 -41.69
N GLY A 154 -16.04 14.86 -40.86
CA GLY A 154 -16.35 14.27 -39.58
C GLY A 154 -15.86 15.14 -38.43
N ILE A 155 -15.70 14.56 -37.25
CA ILE A 155 -15.14 15.27 -36.08
C ILE A 155 -13.86 14.61 -35.62
N VAL A 156 -12.97 15.39 -35.02
CA VAL A 156 -11.80 14.88 -34.32
C VAL A 156 -12.13 14.78 -32.84
N VAL A 157 -12.03 13.59 -32.26
CA VAL A 157 -12.31 13.36 -30.83
C VAL A 157 -10.99 13.23 -30.06
N ASP A 158 -10.86 14.02 -29.00
CA ASP A 158 -9.69 14.01 -28.11
C ASP A 158 -9.89 13.07 -26.92
N LYS A 159 -10.90 13.35 -26.11
CA LYS A 159 -11.20 12.62 -24.87
C LYS A 159 -12.65 12.74 -24.46
N LEU A 160 -13.07 11.79 -23.64
CA LEU A 160 -14.36 11.75 -22.98
C LEU A 160 -14.14 11.92 -21.48
N VAL A 161 -15.04 12.64 -20.81
CA VAL A 161 -15.02 12.85 -19.36
C VAL A 161 -16.32 12.28 -18.78
N PHE A 162 -16.17 11.30 -17.91
CA PHE A 162 -17.27 10.60 -17.25
C PHE A 162 -17.37 11.05 -15.80
N ASN A 163 -18.58 11.02 -15.26
CA ASN A 163 -18.79 11.05 -13.82
C ASN A 163 -19.41 9.71 -13.39
N VAL A 164 -18.73 9.02 -12.49
CA VAL A 164 -19.08 7.67 -12.03
C VAL A 164 -19.34 7.70 -10.53
N ASP A 165 -20.49 7.21 -10.08
CA ASP A 165 -20.88 7.12 -8.67
C ASP A 165 -20.18 5.96 -7.94
N ASP A 166 -18.85 5.97 -7.97
CA ASP A 166 -17.97 5.09 -7.21
C ASP A 166 -16.69 5.85 -6.80
N PRO A 167 -16.47 6.10 -5.50
CA PRO A 167 -15.36 6.95 -5.03
C PRO A 167 -13.99 6.33 -5.30
N TRP A 168 -13.95 5.01 -5.47
CA TRP A 168 -12.75 4.23 -5.73
C TRP A 168 -12.47 4.05 -7.22
N MET A 169 -13.30 4.63 -8.10
CA MET A 169 -13.07 4.57 -9.53
C MET A 169 -11.89 5.47 -9.94
N ASP A 170 -11.05 4.97 -10.85
CA ASP A 170 -9.95 5.71 -11.45
C ASP A 170 -9.88 5.53 -12.98
N ASN A 171 -8.94 6.22 -13.62
CA ASN A 171 -8.77 6.19 -15.07
C ASN A 171 -8.23 4.85 -15.59
N ASP A 172 -7.45 4.11 -14.80
CA ASP A 172 -6.91 2.81 -15.20
C ASP A 172 -8.01 1.75 -15.18
N VAL A 173 -8.91 1.79 -14.19
CA VAL A 173 -10.13 0.99 -14.17
C VAL A 173 -11.06 1.39 -15.31
N LEU A 174 -11.37 2.69 -15.48
CA LEU A 174 -12.27 3.17 -16.54
C LEU A 174 -11.79 2.74 -17.94
N SER A 175 -10.49 2.81 -18.19
CA SER A 175 -9.87 2.43 -19.48
C SER A 175 -9.64 0.92 -19.64
N CYS A 176 -10.18 0.09 -18.76
CA CYS A 176 -10.04 -1.38 -18.78
C CYS A 176 -8.58 -1.88 -18.68
N LYS A 177 -7.65 -1.08 -18.15
CA LYS A 177 -6.29 -1.56 -17.87
C LYS A 177 -6.24 -2.46 -16.64
N ILE A 178 -7.20 -2.27 -15.73
CA ILE A 178 -7.44 -3.10 -14.55
C ILE A 178 -8.81 -3.74 -14.72
N ILE A 179 -8.89 -5.04 -14.44
CA ILE A 179 -10.13 -5.83 -14.51
C ILE A 179 -10.53 -6.22 -13.10
N CYS A 180 -11.82 -6.09 -12.79
CA CYS A 180 -12.36 -6.40 -11.48
C CYS A 180 -13.42 -7.50 -11.56
N THR A 181 -13.51 -8.33 -10.52
CA THR A 181 -14.44 -9.44 -10.36
C THR A 181 -15.50 -9.09 -9.32
N GLU A 182 -16.77 -9.26 -9.70
CA GLU A 182 -17.90 -8.93 -8.82
C GLU A 182 -18.25 -10.07 -7.85
N LYS A 183 -18.22 -11.32 -8.34
CA LYS A 183 -18.69 -12.47 -7.57
C LYS A 183 -17.54 -13.16 -6.87
N ASN A 184 -17.24 -12.65 -5.67
CA ASN A 184 -16.34 -13.33 -4.74
C ASN A 184 -17.18 -14.04 -3.67
N ASN A 185 -17.08 -15.38 -3.63
CA ASN A 185 -17.85 -16.23 -2.72
C ASN A 185 -16.93 -16.86 -1.70
N PHE A 186 -17.14 -16.55 -0.43
CA PHE A 186 -16.35 -17.07 0.67
C PHE A 186 -17.28 -17.85 1.59
N PRO A 187 -17.62 -19.09 1.23
CA PRO A 187 -18.59 -19.86 2.00
C PRO A 187 -18.10 -20.02 3.44
N ILE A 188 -19.00 -19.82 4.39
CA ILE A 188 -18.70 -19.92 5.82
C ILE A 188 -18.32 -21.36 6.14
N LYS A 189 -17.09 -21.60 6.63
CA LYS A 189 -16.57 -22.93 6.98
C LYS A 189 -16.73 -23.26 8.47
N ILE A 190 -17.85 -22.86 9.06
CA ILE A 190 -18.15 -23.08 10.49
C ILE A 190 -19.07 -24.31 10.64
N PRO A 191 -18.70 -25.35 11.40
CA PRO A 191 -19.58 -26.50 11.66
C PRO A 191 -20.89 -26.07 12.33
N LEU A 192 -22.04 -26.53 11.83
CA LEU A 192 -23.39 -26.19 12.35
C LEU A 192 -23.56 -26.42 13.87
N LEU A 193 -22.85 -27.41 14.43
CA LEU A 193 -22.83 -27.74 15.86
C LEU A 193 -22.11 -26.70 16.74
N THR A 194 -21.38 -25.75 16.13
CA THR A 194 -20.70 -24.62 16.79
C THR A 194 -21.42 -23.28 16.56
N SER A 195 -22.68 -23.31 16.11
CA SER A 195 -23.51 -22.14 15.79
C SER A 195 -23.82 -21.22 16.98
N ASN A 196 -23.41 -21.54 18.22
CA ASN A 196 -23.57 -20.68 19.38
C ASN A 196 -22.37 -19.75 19.68
N SER A 197 -21.40 -19.61 18.77
CA SER A 197 -20.27 -18.70 19.01
C SER A 197 -20.68 -17.22 18.94
N PHE A 198 -20.15 -16.42 19.87
CA PHE A 198 -20.32 -14.97 19.87
C PHE A 198 -19.62 -14.35 18.66
N PRO A 199 -20.24 -13.37 17.98
CA PRO A 199 -19.59 -12.71 16.86
C PRO A 199 -18.36 -11.94 17.34
N SER A 200 -17.34 -11.91 16.50
CA SER A 200 -16.18 -11.04 16.68
C SER A 200 -16.48 -9.66 16.11
N ARG A 201 -15.81 -8.64 16.65
CA ARG A 201 -15.80 -7.28 16.13
C ARG A 201 -14.51 -7.08 15.33
N MET A 202 -14.59 -6.62 14.10
CA MET A 202 -13.43 -6.04 13.39
C MET A 202 -13.53 -4.52 13.42
N GLU A 203 -12.38 -3.83 13.43
CA GLU A 203 -12.31 -2.36 13.39
C GLU A 203 -11.50 -1.88 12.19
N GLN A 204 -11.93 -0.77 11.60
CA GLN A 204 -11.19 -0.12 10.53
C GLN A 204 -10.07 0.76 11.11
N ARG A 205 -8.80 0.42 10.84
CA ARG A 205 -7.65 1.27 11.19
C ARG A 205 -6.70 1.53 10.03
N SER A 206 -7.11 1.16 8.83
CA SER A 206 -6.31 1.38 7.63
C SER A 206 -6.18 2.87 7.31
N PHE A 207 -5.07 3.24 6.69
CA PHE A 207 -4.74 4.63 6.35
C PHE A 207 -4.18 4.72 4.92
N PRO A 208 -4.31 5.86 4.22
CA PRO A 208 -3.80 5.99 2.86
C PRO A 208 -2.26 6.05 2.81
N THR A 209 -1.67 5.48 1.76
CA THR A 209 -0.24 5.54 1.45
C THR A 209 0.00 5.56 -0.06
N GLU A 210 1.13 6.11 -0.49
CA GLU A 210 1.60 5.99 -1.88
C GLU A 210 2.69 4.93 -2.05
N CYS A 211 3.17 4.36 -0.94
CA CYS A 211 4.22 3.34 -0.92
C CYS A 211 3.61 1.94 -0.83
N ALA A 212 3.93 1.07 -1.80
CA ALA A 212 3.47 -0.31 -1.84
C ALA A 212 4.20 -1.26 -0.86
N GLU A 213 5.23 -0.77 -0.16
CA GLU A 213 5.97 -1.52 0.86
C GLU A 213 5.52 -1.16 2.29
N VAL A 214 4.43 -0.41 2.45
CA VAL A 214 3.79 -0.15 3.75
C VAL A 214 2.55 -1.00 3.88
N ASP A 215 2.50 -1.83 4.92
CA ASP A 215 1.29 -2.55 5.34
C ASP A 215 0.29 -1.59 6.00
N ASN A 216 -0.37 -0.75 5.19
CA ASN A 216 -1.28 0.31 5.59
C ASN A 216 -2.74 -0.16 5.77
N VAL A 217 -3.07 -1.38 5.33
CA VAL A 217 -4.31 -2.05 5.73
C VAL A 217 -4.07 -2.68 7.09
N ASP A 218 -4.78 -2.17 8.10
CA ASP A 218 -4.65 -2.60 9.49
C ASP A 218 -6.05 -2.83 10.08
N ILE A 219 -6.42 -4.10 10.25
CA ILE A 219 -7.77 -4.49 10.67
C ILE A 219 -7.65 -5.45 11.86
N PRO A 220 -7.74 -4.95 13.11
CA PRO A 220 -7.77 -5.78 14.30
C PRO A 220 -9.14 -6.45 14.53
N LEU A 221 -9.11 -7.70 14.99
CA LEU A 221 -10.30 -8.51 15.33
C LEU A 221 -10.36 -8.78 16.85
N TYR A 222 -11.49 -8.45 17.47
CA TYR A 222 -11.73 -8.54 18.91
C TYR A 222 -12.84 -9.55 19.21
N ASN A 223 -12.62 -10.37 20.24
CA ASN A 223 -13.64 -11.24 20.82
C ASN A 223 -13.20 -11.71 22.21
N ALA A 224 -13.87 -11.23 23.24
CA ALA A 224 -13.49 -11.52 24.63
C ALA A 224 -13.64 -13.01 25.00
N PHE A 225 -14.46 -13.74 24.26
CA PHE A 225 -14.80 -15.14 24.52
C PHE A 225 -14.13 -16.11 23.55
N ILE A 226 -13.21 -15.65 22.71
CA ILE A 226 -12.57 -16.50 21.69
C ILE A 226 -11.90 -17.72 22.32
N ASP A 227 -12.20 -18.90 21.77
CA ASP A 227 -11.64 -20.19 22.20
C ASP A 227 -10.89 -20.87 21.05
N SER A 228 -11.45 -20.81 19.83
CA SER A 228 -10.77 -21.22 18.61
C SER A 228 -11.30 -20.53 17.35
N PHE A 229 -10.41 -20.42 16.35
CA PHE A 229 -10.72 -19.89 15.02
C PHE A 229 -9.84 -20.56 13.96
N THR A 230 -10.23 -20.44 12.70
CA THR A 230 -9.43 -20.91 11.56
C THR A 230 -9.07 -19.74 10.67
N ILE A 231 -7.84 -19.74 10.17
CA ILE A 231 -7.40 -18.89 9.07
C ILE A 231 -7.26 -19.79 7.84
N THR A 232 -7.90 -19.42 6.75
CA THR A 232 -7.73 -20.07 5.45
C THR A 232 -7.09 -19.11 4.47
N SER A 233 -6.04 -19.55 3.78
CA SER A 233 -5.49 -18.85 2.63
C SER A 233 -5.81 -19.63 1.36
N SER A 234 -6.23 -18.93 0.32
CA SER A 234 -6.48 -19.50 -1.02
C SER A 234 -5.95 -18.54 -2.08
N LEU A 235 -5.78 -19.02 -3.31
CA LEU A 235 -5.48 -18.13 -4.44
C LEU A 235 -6.58 -17.06 -4.59
N PRO A 236 -6.26 -15.89 -5.20
CA PRO A 236 -7.26 -14.90 -5.53
C PRO A 236 -8.40 -15.52 -6.35
N GLN A 237 -9.64 -15.08 -6.11
CA GLN A 237 -10.78 -15.57 -6.89
C GLN A 237 -10.76 -15.11 -8.37
N TYR A 238 -10.04 -14.03 -8.67
CA TYR A 238 -9.80 -13.64 -10.05
C TYR A 238 -8.78 -14.55 -10.74
N LYS A 239 -8.87 -14.63 -12.07
CA LYS A 239 -7.88 -15.33 -12.89
C LYS A 239 -6.88 -14.32 -13.45
N SER A 240 -5.60 -14.65 -13.35
CA SER A 240 -4.51 -13.86 -13.93
C SER A 240 -3.54 -14.80 -14.67
N PHE A 241 -3.09 -14.38 -15.84
CA PHE A 241 -1.99 -15.02 -16.56
C PHE A 241 -0.62 -14.47 -16.14
N SER A 242 -0.59 -13.47 -15.25
CA SER A 242 0.61 -12.86 -14.73
C SER A 242 0.80 -13.17 -13.24
N ASN A 243 2.06 -13.32 -12.85
CA ASN A 243 2.49 -13.52 -11.46
C ASN A 243 3.56 -12.47 -11.13
N ARG A 244 3.13 -11.21 -10.95
CA ARG A 244 4.03 -10.12 -10.55
C ARG A 244 4.37 -10.29 -9.07
N ARG A 245 5.66 -10.18 -8.75
CA ARG A 245 6.24 -10.68 -7.49
C ARG A 245 7.31 -9.77 -6.91
N THR A 246 7.80 -8.82 -7.69
CA THR A 246 8.87 -7.92 -7.29
C THR A 246 8.31 -6.84 -6.38
N GLU A 247 9.13 -6.46 -5.40
CA GLU A 247 8.91 -5.25 -4.59
C GLU A 247 8.70 -4.02 -5.49
N ASN A 248 7.93 -3.07 -4.97
CA ASN A 248 7.71 -1.77 -5.56
C ASN A 248 8.07 -0.69 -4.52
N THR A 249 9.33 -0.31 -4.51
CA THR A 249 9.89 0.70 -3.61
C THR A 249 9.64 2.15 -4.06
N THR A 250 8.80 2.35 -5.08
CA THR A 250 8.41 3.68 -5.55
C THR A 250 7.67 4.42 -4.44
N ASN A 251 8.04 5.68 -4.20
CA ASN A 251 7.46 6.52 -3.15
C ASN A 251 7.59 5.96 -1.72
N CYS A 252 8.60 5.12 -1.46
CA CYS A 252 8.88 4.51 -0.16
C CYS A 252 10.11 5.14 0.53
N PRO A 253 10.01 6.37 1.09
CA PRO A 253 11.17 7.09 1.62
C PRO A 253 11.84 6.39 2.81
N HIS A 254 11.09 5.62 3.61
CA HIS A 254 11.59 4.93 4.80
C HIS A 254 12.52 3.74 4.48
N LEU A 255 12.47 3.22 3.25
CA LEU A 255 13.36 2.14 2.80
C LEU A 255 14.75 2.63 2.41
N SER A 256 14.92 3.93 2.19
CA SER A 256 16.22 4.51 1.86
C SER A 256 17.28 4.12 2.89
N ALA A 257 18.47 3.73 2.41
CA ALA A 257 19.63 3.57 3.27
C ALA A 257 20.11 4.94 3.80
N GLU A 258 19.96 5.99 3.00
CA GLU A 258 20.34 7.36 3.34
C GLU A 258 19.39 7.95 4.39
N LEU A 259 19.97 8.34 5.53
CA LEU A 259 19.29 9.00 6.64
C LEU A 259 19.20 10.52 6.39
N TRP A 260 20.29 11.10 5.88
CA TRP A 260 20.36 12.49 5.44
C TRP A 260 21.58 12.74 4.56
N ARG A 261 21.54 13.84 3.81
CA ARG A 261 22.60 14.28 2.90
C ARG A 261 22.63 15.81 2.77
N PHE A 262 23.84 16.35 2.64
CA PHE A 262 24.14 17.74 2.29
C PHE A 262 25.10 17.75 1.10
N ASP A 263 24.80 18.53 0.07
CA ASP A 263 25.58 18.60 -1.16
C ASP A 263 26.08 20.01 -1.43
N ASN A 264 27.20 20.12 -2.16
CA ASN A 264 27.65 21.35 -2.81
C ASN A 264 27.75 22.57 -1.89
N PHE A 265 28.53 22.46 -0.81
CA PHE A 265 28.81 23.59 0.09
C PHE A 265 30.31 23.80 0.26
N THR A 266 30.71 25.02 0.63
CA THR A 266 32.12 25.42 0.68
C THR A 266 32.59 25.58 2.12
N LEU A 267 33.75 25.01 2.42
CA LEU A 267 34.46 25.20 3.68
C LEU A 267 35.57 26.22 3.47
N GLY A 268 35.45 27.38 4.12
CA GLY A 268 36.32 28.54 3.94
C GLY A 268 36.65 29.23 5.27
N PRO A 269 37.67 30.12 5.30
CA PRO A 269 38.14 30.80 6.52
C PRO A 269 37.12 31.80 7.10
N SER A 270 36.02 32.07 6.42
CA SER A 270 34.91 32.91 6.90
C SER A 270 33.54 32.25 6.71
N SER A 271 33.50 30.96 6.38
CA SER A 271 32.23 30.29 6.15
C SER A 271 31.54 30.04 7.49
N SER A 272 30.33 30.56 7.63
CA SER A 272 29.43 30.23 8.72
C SER A 272 28.02 30.19 8.18
N GLU A 273 27.49 28.98 8.03
CA GLU A 273 26.14 28.76 7.51
C GLU A 273 25.42 27.69 8.30
N VAL A 274 24.10 27.67 8.11
CA VAL A 274 23.22 26.62 8.59
C VAL A 274 22.52 26.03 7.38
N LEU A 275 22.79 24.76 7.11
CA LEU A 275 22.13 24.00 6.05
C LEU A 275 21.09 23.06 6.66
N HIS A 276 20.02 22.83 5.91
CA HIS A 276 18.89 22.01 6.33
C HIS A 276 18.67 20.89 5.33
N SER A 277 18.46 19.68 5.84
CA SER A 277 17.87 18.56 5.11
C SER A 277 16.48 18.25 5.71
N LYS A 278 15.77 17.25 5.18
CA LYS A 278 14.44 16.86 5.70
C LYS A 278 14.47 16.45 7.18
N THR A 279 15.54 15.78 7.61
CA THR A 279 15.65 15.12 8.93
C THR A 279 16.85 15.61 9.75
N ALA A 280 17.71 16.45 9.17
CA ALA A 280 18.94 16.92 9.79
C ALA A 280 19.18 18.42 9.60
N ARG A 281 19.89 19.01 10.54
CA ARG A 281 20.39 20.38 10.49
C ARG A 281 21.90 20.36 10.68
N MET A 282 22.62 20.97 9.75
CA MET A 282 24.06 21.15 9.83
C MET A 282 24.38 22.61 10.10
N SER A 283 25.25 22.87 11.05
CA SER A 283 25.84 24.18 11.31
C SER A 283 27.35 24.06 11.26
N PHE A 284 28.02 24.98 10.59
CA PHE A 284 29.46 24.93 10.48
C PHE A 284 30.10 26.31 10.60
N TYR A 285 31.34 26.37 11.08
CA TYR A 285 32.09 27.60 11.26
C TYR A 285 33.61 27.35 11.35
N SER A 286 34.40 28.35 10.94
CA SER A 286 35.84 28.38 11.19
C SER A 286 36.11 28.74 12.65
N SER A 287 36.86 27.88 13.36
CA SER A 287 37.28 28.08 14.76
C SER A 287 38.62 28.85 14.83
N SER A 288 39.48 28.62 13.84
CA SER A 288 40.73 29.36 13.63
C SER A 288 41.10 29.35 12.14
N ALA A 289 42.15 30.06 11.74
CA ALA A 289 42.63 30.08 10.35
C ALA A 289 42.88 28.68 9.76
N ASN A 290 43.21 27.69 10.61
CA ASN A 290 43.57 26.34 10.19
C ASN A 290 42.59 25.27 10.68
N GLN A 291 41.53 25.65 11.41
CA GLN A 291 40.57 24.69 11.96
C GLN A 291 39.13 25.07 11.68
N PHE A 292 38.34 24.06 11.32
CA PHE A 292 36.93 24.18 10.99
C PHE A 292 36.08 23.14 11.71
N ILE A 293 34.89 23.54 12.17
CA ILE A 293 33.99 22.69 12.95
C ILE A 293 32.66 22.57 12.22
N VAL A 294 32.22 21.32 11.99
CA VAL A 294 30.87 20.98 11.51
C VAL A 294 30.13 20.29 12.63
N ILE A 295 28.90 20.71 12.89
CA ILE A 295 27.99 20.06 13.82
C ILE A 295 26.70 19.70 13.08
N ILE A 296 26.42 18.42 12.97
CA ILE A 296 25.19 17.88 12.38
C ILE A 296 24.28 17.40 13.51
N ARG A 297 23.01 17.80 13.49
CA ARG A 297 21.97 17.43 14.46
C ARG A 297 20.81 16.77 13.72
N PHE A 298 20.33 15.61 14.19
CA PHE A 298 19.27 14.87 13.49
C PHE A 298 18.46 13.98 14.45
N TYR A 299 17.25 13.64 13.99
CA TYR A 299 16.36 12.67 14.63
C TYR A 299 16.23 11.42 13.77
N LEU A 300 15.86 10.31 14.40
CA LEU A 300 15.61 9.02 13.75
C LEU A 300 14.19 8.58 14.07
N GLU A 301 13.60 7.77 13.19
CA GLU A 301 12.24 7.27 13.35
C GLU A 301 12.17 6.15 14.41
N GLY A 302 13.15 5.26 14.38
CA GLY A 302 13.34 4.21 15.38
C GLY A 302 12.30 3.09 15.37
N GLN A 303 12.42 2.23 16.38
CA GLN A 303 11.56 1.08 16.59
C GLN A 303 10.10 1.49 16.80
N LYS A 304 9.84 2.65 17.41
CA LYS A 304 8.48 3.21 17.61
C LYS A 304 7.74 3.48 16.30
N LYS A 305 8.47 3.65 15.20
CA LYS A 305 7.94 3.80 13.84
C LYS A 305 8.13 2.53 12.99
N GLY A 306 8.58 1.43 13.58
CA GLY A 306 8.84 0.17 12.88
C GLY A 306 10.16 0.14 12.10
N SER A 307 11.08 1.07 12.37
CA SER A 307 12.40 1.20 11.74
C SER A 307 13.52 0.67 12.64
N VAL A 308 14.64 0.26 12.03
CA VAL A 308 15.87 -0.13 12.74
C VAL A 308 16.93 0.98 12.76
N ASP A 309 16.68 2.13 12.17
CA ASP A 309 17.65 3.21 11.98
C ASP A 309 18.41 3.63 13.25
N SER A 310 17.76 3.56 14.42
CA SER A 310 18.37 3.84 15.73
C SER A 310 19.20 2.69 16.30
N LYS A 311 19.06 1.47 15.76
CA LYS A 311 19.76 0.25 16.21
C LYS A 311 20.89 -0.13 15.27
N ILE A 312 20.70 0.01 13.97
CA ILE A 312 21.73 -0.33 12.97
C ILE A 312 22.81 0.75 12.94
N GLY A 313 24.06 0.31 12.78
CA GLY A 313 25.20 1.20 12.59
C GLY A 313 25.07 2.02 11.30
N SER A 314 25.99 2.95 11.11
CA SER A 314 25.95 3.88 9.98
C SER A 314 27.32 4.10 9.35
N LEU A 315 27.29 4.55 8.11
CA LEU A 315 28.44 4.98 7.34
C LEU A 315 28.30 6.49 7.14
N LEU A 316 29.23 7.26 7.69
CA LEU A 316 29.34 8.69 7.41
C LEU A 316 30.33 8.87 6.27
N THR A 317 29.87 9.44 5.15
CA THR A 317 30.72 9.71 3.98
C THR A 317 30.91 11.21 3.82
N LEU A 318 32.17 11.66 3.70
CA LEU A 318 32.53 13.01 3.30
C LEU A 318 33.33 12.94 2.00
N GLY A 319 32.79 13.52 0.93
CA GLY A 319 33.44 13.67 -0.37
C GLY A 319 33.70 15.13 -0.69
N LEU A 320 34.88 15.42 -1.22
CA LEU A 320 35.33 16.76 -1.64
C LEU A 320 35.46 16.82 -3.16
N LYS A 321 35.08 17.94 -3.78
CA LYS A 321 35.37 18.21 -5.20
C LYS A 321 36.79 18.71 -5.39
N THR A 322 37.22 19.59 -4.50
CA THR A 322 38.52 20.25 -4.56
C THR A 322 39.12 20.34 -3.18
N LEU A 323 40.45 20.25 -3.14
CA LEU A 323 41.24 20.36 -1.92
C LEU A 323 42.50 21.17 -2.23
N SER A 324 42.65 22.32 -1.57
CA SER A 324 43.78 23.23 -1.78
C SER A 324 45.05 22.80 -1.02
N ALA A 325 44.90 22.18 0.15
CA ALA A 325 45.98 21.61 0.96
C ALA A 325 45.51 20.33 1.67
N PRO A 326 46.41 19.39 2.04
CA PRO A 326 46.03 18.22 2.83
C PRO A 326 45.22 18.60 4.08
N MET A 327 44.20 17.80 4.38
CA MET A 327 43.27 18.08 5.47
C MET A 327 43.08 16.84 6.33
N THR A 328 43.19 17.03 7.65
CA THR A 328 42.90 16.01 8.64
C THR A 328 41.51 16.24 9.19
N VAL A 329 40.62 15.25 9.15
CA VAL A 329 39.26 15.37 9.70
C VAL A 329 39.06 14.35 10.82
N ALA A 330 38.81 14.83 12.03
CA ALA A 330 38.42 14.02 13.18
C ALA A 330 36.89 14.02 13.34
N MET A 331 36.30 12.83 13.41
CA MET A 331 34.88 12.62 13.63
C MET A 331 34.61 12.17 15.06
N ARG A 332 33.61 12.78 15.69
CA ARG A 332 33.01 12.35 16.95
C ARG A 332 31.50 12.31 16.79
N TYR A 333 30.83 11.43 17.51
CA TYR A 333 29.37 11.39 17.57
C TYR A 333 28.90 11.26 19.01
N LYS A 334 27.66 11.70 19.26
CA LYS A 334 26.99 11.47 20.53
C LYS A 334 26.53 10.02 20.59
N GLU A 335 27.07 9.26 21.53
CA GLU A 335 26.59 7.92 21.86
C GLU A 335 25.20 8.01 22.50
N LYS A 336 24.41 6.94 22.41
CA LYS A 336 23.03 6.87 22.94
C LYS A 336 22.90 7.24 24.42
N TRP A 337 23.95 7.08 25.23
CA TRP A 337 23.99 7.41 26.66
C TRP A 337 24.45 8.86 26.93
N GLY A 338 24.69 9.64 25.88
CA GLY A 338 25.03 11.07 25.96
C GLY A 338 26.51 11.41 25.88
N ASN A 339 27.40 10.43 26.04
CA ASN A 339 28.85 10.64 25.92
C ASN A 339 29.26 10.91 24.47
N LEU A 340 30.33 11.69 24.28
CA LEU A 340 30.98 11.82 22.98
C LEU A 340 31.94 10.67 22.75
N SER A 341 31.85 10.06 21.57
CA SER A 341 32.80 9.02 21.14
C SER A 341 34.25 9.53 21.14
N LYS A 342 35.18 8.58 21.15
CA LYS A 342 36.60 8.89 20.87
C LYS A 342 36.74 9.42 19.43
N PRO A 343 37.61 10.41 19.17
CA PRO A 343 37.81 10.92 17.83
C PRO A 343 38.41 9.85 16.90
N GLU A 344 37.77 9.64 15.76
CA GLU A 344 38.31 8.84 14.65
C GLU A 344 38.75 9.77 13.52
N THR A 345 40.04 9.73 13.17
CA THR A 345 40.65 10.68 12.23
C THR A 345 40.90 10.06 10.86
N LYS A 346 40.60 10.80 9.80
CA LYS A 346 40.93 10.47 8.40
C LYS A 346 41.71 11.60 7.73
N GLN A 347 42.50 11.26 6.73
CA GLN A 347 43.32 12.21 5.97
C GLN A 347 42.77 12.38 4.56
N PHE A 348 42.72 13.61 4.07
CA PHE A 348 42.33 13.95 2.72
C PHE A 348 43.54 14.56 1.99
N ASP A 349 43.72 14.15 0.74
CA ASP A 349 44.72 14.71 -0.17
C ASP A 349 44.18 14.73 -1.60
N LYS A 350 44.98 15.19 -2.57
CA LYS A 350 44.54 15.32 -3.97
C LYS A 350 44.18 13.98 -4.65
N ASN A 351 44.67 12.86 -4.12
CA ASN A 351 44.37 11.51 -4.61
C ASN A 351 43.25 10.83 -3.83
N ASN A 352 42.98 11.31 -2.60
CA ASN A 352 41.97 10.76 -1.71
C ASN A 352 41.01 11.86 -1.21
N LEU A 353 40.03 12.17 -2.05
CA LEU A 353 39.03 13.21 -1.80
C LEU A 353 37.77 12.70 -1.11
N GLN A 354 37.68 11.41 -0.78
CA GLN A 354 36.50 10.83 -0.14
C GLN A 354 36.89 9.89 0.99
N GLN A 355 36.30 10.08 2.17
CA GLN A 355 36.51 9.22 3.32
C GLN A 355 35.18 8.73 3.90
N VAL A 356 35.25 7.57 4.54
CA VAL A 356 34.11 6.93 5.21
C VAL A 356 34.49 6.59 6.64
N TRP A 357 33.63 6.96 7.59
CA TRP A 357 33.69 6.51 8.98
C TRP A 357 32.61 5.48 9.25
N GLN A 358 32.94 4.46 10.05
CA GLN A 358 32.00 3.44 10.48
C GLN A 358 31.54 3.74 11.90
N ILE A 359 30.22 3.86 12.07
CA ILE A 359 29.60 4.10 13.37
C ILE A 359 28.93 2.77 13.81
N PRO A 360 29.30 2.21 14.97
CA PRO A 360 28.82 0.91 15.43
C PRO A 360 27.30 0.84 15.62
N ASP A 361 26.77 -0.40 15.62
CA ASP A 361 25.39 -0.68 16.02
C ASP A 361 25.09 -0.15 17.43
N PHE A 362 23.82 0.17 17.67
CA PHE A 362 23.29 0.67 18.93
C PHE A 362 23.94 1.98 19.42
N SER A 363 24.64 2.70 18.54
CA SER A 363 25.21 4.03 18.81
C SER A 363 24.14 5.12 18.92
N TRP A 364 23.07 5.00 18.15
CA TRP A 364 22.05 6.04 18.02
C TRP A 364 20.89 5.88 19.01
N THR A 365 20.10 6.95 19.13
CA THR A 365 18.87 6.96 19.91
C THR A 365 17.70 7.52 19.09
N GLU A 366 16.52 6.95 19.28
CA GLU A 366 15.26 7.48 18.73
C GLU A 366 14.59 8.49 19.68
N ASP A 367 14.97 8.50 20.95
CA ASP A 367 14.28 9.29 21.99
C ASP A 367 14.83 10.71 22.13
N ASN A 368 16.04 10.96 21.65
CA ASN A 368 16.73 12.23 21.83
C ASN A 368 17.47 12.65 20.57
N LEU A 369 17.87 13.92 20.54
CA LEU A 369 18.68 14.45 19.46
C LEU A 369 20.03 13.72 19.36
N ASN A 370 20.36 13.26 18.16
CA ASN A 370 21.67 12.75 17.79
C ASN A 370 22.51 13.88 17.19
N TYR A 371 23.83 13.83 17.37
CA TYR A 371 24.72 14.73 16.66
C TYR A 371 26.08 14.14 16.34
N ILE A 372 26.65 14.63 15.24
CA ILE A 372 28.01 14.34 14.78
C ILE A 372 28.78 15.66 14.78
N ILE A 373 30.03 15.61 15.22
CA ILE A 373 30.98 16.72 15.20
C ILE A 373 32.15 16.31 14.31
N LEU A 374 32.41 17.08 13.26
CA LEU A 374 33.64 16.98 12.48
C LEU A 374 34.53 18.16 12.82
N THR A 375 35.78 17.88 13.14
CA THR A 375 36.83 18.90 13.30
C THR A 375 37.85 18.67 12.20
N ALA A 376 37.97 19.64 11.30
CA ALA A 376 38.88 19.59 10.16
C ALA A 376 40.04 20.56 10.38
N ASP A 377 41.27 20.07 10.25
CA ASP A 377 42.50 20.84 10.35
C ASP A 377 43.23 20.83 9.00
N SER A 378 43.56 22.01 8.45
CA SER A 378 44.33 22.17 7.21
C SER A 378 45.14 23.47 7.20
N ALA A 379 46.25 23.48 6.47
CA ALA A 379 47.08 24.68 6.30
C ALA A 379 46.42 25.75 5.41
N ASN A 380 45.46 25.36 4.56
CA ASN A 380 44.62 26.27 3.79
C ASN A 380 43.21 25.66 3.69
N LEU A 381 42.28 26.20 4.49
CA LEU A 381 40.89 25.77 4.49
C LEU A 381 40.12 26.46 3.35
N ASP A 382 40.33 25.98 2.13
CA ASP A 382 39.48 26.30 0.99
C ASP A 382 39.17 25.01 0.24
N SER A 383 37.96 24.49 0.41
CA SER A 383 37.52 23.21 -0.16
C SER A 383 36.03 23.22 -0.45
N VAL A 384 35.67 22.68 -1.61
CA VAL A 384 34.27 22.47 -1.98
C VAL A 384 33.90 21.04 -1.61
N VAL A 385 32.93 20.89 -0.71
CA VAL A 385 32.36 19.58 -0.36
C VAL A 385 31.41 19.18 -1.48
N ASP A 386 31.65 17.99 -2.04
CA ASP A 386 30.74 17.37 -3.00
C ASP A 386 29.48 16.88 -2.28
N ASN A 387 29.70 16.01 -1.28
CA ASN A 387 28.63 15.42 -0.49
C ASN A 387 29.10 15.12 0.93
N LEU A 388 28.21 15.33 1.89
CA LEU A 388 28.31 14.84 3.27
C LEU A 388 27.01 14.14 3.60
N ARG A 389 27.06 12.82 3.79
CA ARG A 389 25.86 12.00 4.00
C ARG A 389 26.06 10.92 5.05
N LEU A 390 24.95 10.54 5.68
CA LEU A 390 24.89 9.43 6.62
C LEU A 390 23.93 8.37 6.08
N GLU A 391 24.43 7.14 5.99
CA GLU A 391 23.68 6.00 5.49
C GLU A 391 23.68 4.88 6.53
N LYS A 392 22.60 4.10 6.63
CA LYS A 392 22.61 2.83 7.37
C LYS A 392 23.68 1.93 6.77
N ARG A 393 24.46 1.23 7.60
CA ARG A 393 25.36 0.19 7.08
C ARG A 393 24.52 -0.91 6.40
N PRO A 394 25.07 -1.62 5.40
CA PRO A 394 24.37 -2.75 4.81
C PRO A 394 24.13 -3.84 5.87
N PHE A 395 22.99 -4.52 5.77
CA PHE A 395 22.72 -5.73 6.53
C PHE A 395 23.57 -6.88 6.03
N LYS A 396 23.97 -7.77 6.93
CA LYS A 396 24.47 -9.08 6.50
C LYS A 396 23.33 -9.90 5.88
N PRO A 397 23.64 -10.77 4.91
CA PRO A 397 22.66 -11.70 4.36
C PRO A 397 22.01 -12.53 5.47
N GLU A 398 20.73 -12.85 5.28
CA GLU A 398 20.06 -13.83 6.13
C GLU A 398 20.75 -15.19 6.05
N THR A 399 20.68 -15.95 7.14
CA THR A 399 21.16 -17.34 7.17
C THR A 399 20.00 -18.25 7.54
N GLN A 400 20.01 -19.44 6.96
CA GLN A 400 18.92 -20.40 7.07
C GLN A 400 19.46 -21.73 7.59
N LYS A 401 18.67 -22.42 8.41
CA LYS A 401 18.98 -23.75 8.91
C LYS A 401 17.75 -24.64 8.82
N THR A 402 17.86 -25.74 8.08
CA THR A 402 16.87 -26.81 8.13
C THR A 402 16.82 -27.38 9.54
N ILE A 403 15.66 -27.29 10.18
CA ILE A 403 15.46 -27.85 11.53
C ILE A 403 14.74 -29.20 11.48
N TYR A 404 13.96 -29.45 10.44
CA TYR A 404 13.31 -30.73 10.20
C TYR A 404 13.02 -30.93 8.69
N LYS A 405 13.12 -32.16 8.19
CA LYS A 405 12.78 -32.53 6.82
C LYS A 405 12.29 -33.97 6.76
N SER A 406 11.14 -34.19 6.15
CA SER A 406 10.58 -35.50 5.80
C SER A 406 10.02 -35.50 4.38
N ASP A 407 9.36 -36.58 3.99
CA ASP A 407 8.68 -36.71 2.70
C ASP A 407 7.46 -35.79 2.58
N ASP A 408 6.88 -35.34 3.71
CA ASP A 408 5.69 -34.50 3.72
C ASP A 408 5.99 -33.03 4.03
N VAL A 409 7.05 -32.73 4.79
CA VAL A 409 7.31 -31.35 5.27
C VAL A 409 8.79 -31.02 5.35
N HIS A 410 9.10 -29.75 5.09
CA HIS A 410 10.42 -29.18 5.29
C HIS A 410 10.32 -27.89 6.10
N ILE A 411 10.99 -27.84 7.25
CA ILE A 411 10.92 -26.73 8.20
C ILE A 411 12.30 -26.09 8.33
N VAL A 412 12.34 -24.77 8.15
CA VAL A 412 13.57 -23.96 8.13
C VAL A 412 13.46 -22.86 9.17
N ALA A 413 14.47 -22.75 10.04
CA ALA A 413 14.66 -21.60 10.90
C ALA A 413 15.52 -20.56 10.17
N VAL A 414 15.09 -19.30 10.20
CA VAL A 414 15.80 -18.19 9.54
C VAL A 414 16.31 -17.20 10.57
N TYR A 415 17.55 -16.78 10.38
CA TYR A 415 18.29 -15.86 11.24
C TYR A 415 18.64 -14.61 10.46
N VAL A 416 18.25 -13.47 11.02
CA VAL A 416 18.61 -12.15 10.50
C VAL A 416 19.51 -11.43 11.49
N GLU A 417 20.47 -10.68 10.97
CA GLU A 417 21.40 -9.91 11.80
C GLU A 417 20.64 -8.95 12.72
N MET A 418 19.74 -8.16 12.15
CA MET A 418 18.96 -7.17 12.88
C MET A 418 17.54 -7.11 12.33
N TRP A 419 16.58 -7.21 13.24
CA TRP A 419 15.16 -6.99 13.00
C TRP A 419 14.68 -5.72 13.73
N TRP A 420 13.51 -5.19 13.38
CA TRP A 420 12.95 -3.98 14.00
C TRP A 420 12.66 -4.15 15.51
N LEU A 421 12.46 -5.38 15.99
CA LEU A 421 12.36 -5.71 17.41
C LEU A 421 13.71 -6.02 18.09
N SER A 422 14.85 -5.81 17.43
CA SER A 422 16.16 -6.10 18.05
C SER A 422 16.33 -5.44 19.43
N PRO A 423 16.87 -6.17 20.43
CA PRO A 423 17.54 -7.47 20.32
C PRO A 423 16.63 -8.70 20.53
N ASP A 424 15.31 -8.54 20.55
CA ASP A 424 14.39 -9.67 20.78
C ASP A 424 14.55 -10.75 19.73
N ARG A 425 14.51 -12.02 20.16
CA ARG A 425 14.57 -13.25 19.38
C ARG A 425 13.67 -14.32 20.00
N MET A 426 13.21 -15.28 19.21
CA MET A 426 12.49 -16.47 19.71
C MET A 426 13.39 -17.71 19.70
N SER A 427 13.08 -18.66 20.58
CA SER A 427 13.64 -20.01 20.54
C SER A 427 12.66 -20.98 19.86
N VAL A 428 13.19 -22.02 19.20
CA VAL A 428 12.39 -23.09 18.58
C VAL A 428 12.83 -24.43 19.13
N HIS A 429 11.88 -25.18 19.69
CA HIS A 429 12.13 -26.45 20.37
C HIS A 429 11.44 -27.59 19.63
N LEU A 430 12.15 -28.72 19.50
CA LEU A 430 11.64 -29.95 18.89
C LEU A 430 11.44 -31.04 19.94
N PRO A 431 10.59 -32.06 19.66
CA PRO A 431 10.24 -33.09 20.64
C PRO A 431 11.43 -34.01 20.99
N ASN A 432 12.44 -34.05 20.13
CA ASN A 432 13.68 -34.79 20.36
C ASN A 432 14.68 -34.05 21.28
N GLY A 433 14.29 -32.90 21.84
CA GLY A 433 15.11 -32.08 22.74
C GLY A 433 16.03 -31.08 22.02
N GLN A 434 16.06 -31.03 20.69
CA GLN A 434 16.83 -30.03 19.96
C GLN A 434 16.22 -28.63 20.14
N THR A 435 17.10 -27.65 20.37
CA THR A 435 16.74 -26.25 20.56
C THR A 435 17.51 -25.37 19.58
N PHE A 436 16.82 -24.40 18.99
CA PHE A 436 17.36 -23.42 18.06
C PHE A 436 17.10 -22.02 18.61
N GLU A 437 18.16 -21.38 19.08
CA GLU A 437 18.10 -20.04 19.69
C GLU A 437 18.30 -18.94 18.66
N GLY A 438 17.73 -17.76 18.89
CA GLY A 438 18.01 -16.59 18.06
C GLY A 438 17.22 -16.53 16.76
N VAL A 439 16.18 -17.34 16.61
CA VAL A 439 15.39 -17.45 15.37
C VAL A 439 14.57 -16.18 15.17
N ALA A 440 14.57 -15.64 13.95
CA ALA A 440 13.81 -14.45 13.59
C ALA A 440 12.44 -14.81 13.03
N TYR A 441 12.39 -15.82 12.16
CA TYR A 441 11.16 -16.42 11.66
C TYR A 441 11.41 -17.86 11.24
N LEU A 442 10.31 -18.61 11.14
CA LEU A 442 10.29 -19.99 10.71
C LEU A 442 9.50 -20.10 9.41
N GLN A 443 9.97 -20.95 8.50
CA GLN A 443 9.32 -21.24 7.22
C GLN A 443 8.96 -22.72 7.17
N VAL A 444 7.72 -23.01 6.77
CA VAL A 444 7.21 -24.36 6.53
C VAL A 444 6.95 -24.53 5.05
N TYR A 445 7.52 -25.59 4.50
CA TYR A 445 7.45 -25.96 3.11
C TYR A 445 6.79 -27.32 2.95
N ARG A 446 6.00 -27.47 1.89
CA ARG A 446 5.37 -28.71 1.46
C ARG A 446 5.97 -29.14 0.11
N PRO A 447 6.26 -30.42 -0.11
CA PRO A 447 6.60 -30.93 -1.44
C PRO A 447 5.49 -30.65 -2.45
N ILE A 448 5.91 -30.37 -3.68
CA ILE A 448 5.03 -30.14 -4.82
C ILE A 448 4.82 -31.48 -5.53
N PRO A 449 3.61 -31.86 -5.96
CA PRO A 449 3.38 -33.19 -6.54
C PRO A 449 3.74 -33.30 -8.03
N TRP A 450 3.82 -32.17 -8.76
CA TRP A 450 4.10 -32.14 -10.20
C TRP A 450 5.57 -31.76 -10.52
N ASN A 451 6.43 -31.59 -9.52
CA ASN A 451 7.89 -31.47 -9.67
C ASN A 451 8.61 -31.84 -8.35
N ASP A 452 9.93 -31.97 -8.36
CA ASP A 452 10.72 -32.32 -7.15
C ASP A 452 10.97 -31.11 -6.22
N GLY A 453 10.17 -30.05 -6.34
CA GLY A 453 10.31 -28.79 -5.61
C GLY A 453 9.51 -28.75 -4.31
N TYR A 454 9.63 -27.62 -3.63
CA TYR A 454 8.92 -27.32 -2.39
C TYR A 454 8.18 -25.99 -2.52
N SER A 455 6.92 -25.95 -2.10
CA SER A 455 6.17 -24.71 -1.93
C SER A 455 6.29 -24.28 -0.48
N GLN A 456 6.70 -23.04 -0.23
CA GLN A 456 6.50 -22.42 1.06
C GLN A 456 4.99 -22.26 1.26
N VAL A 457 4.45 -22.62 2.43
CA VAL A 457 3.00 -22.57 2.69
C VAL A 457 2.67 -21.79 3.96
N PHE A 458 3.63 -21.67 4.87
CA PHE A 458 3.47 -20.92 6.11
C PHE A 458 4.79 -20.29 6.57
N VAL A 459 4.72 -19.07 7.10
CA VAL A 459 5.84 -18.38 7.74
C VAL A 459 5.34 -17.75 9.04
N LEU A 460 6.10 -17.89 10.12
CA LEU A 460 5.80 -17.23 11.40
C LEU A 460 7.01 -16.43 11.87
N TYR A 461 6.81 -15.13 12.05
CA TYR A 461 7.81 -14.21 12.57
C TYR A 461 7.72 -14.10 14.08
N GLN A 462 8.85 -13.80 14.71
CA GLN A 462 8.96 -13.57 16.15
C GLN A 462 8.07 -12.44 16.70
N ASP A 463 7.54 -11.57 15.84
CA ASP A 463 6.65 -10.46 16.18
C ASP A 463 5.16 -10.84 16.04
N GLY A 464 4.87 -12.13 15.91
CA GLY A 464 3.53 -12.69 15.79
C GLY A 464 2.97 -12.62 14.38
N ASN A 465 3.63 -11.92 13.45
CA ASN A 465 3.19 -11.83 12.08
C ASN A 465 3.29 -13.21 11.41
N ALA A 466 2.22 -13.67 10.79
CA ALA A 466 2.15 -14.95 10.11
C ALA A 466 1.70 -14.76 8.66
N ARG A 467 2.33 -15.50 7.75
CA ARG A 467 2.02 -15.47 6.32
C ARG A 467 1.64 -16.87 5.86
N PHE A 468 0.64 -16.94 4.99
CA PHE A 468 0.01 -18.19 4.59
C PHE A 468 -0.20 -18.15 3.09
N ILE A 469 0.23 -19.16 2.35
CA ILE A 469 -0.13 -19.32 0.94
C ILE A 469 -0.53 -20.77 0.67
N PRO A 470 -1.43 -21.02 -0.30
CA PRO A 470 -1.64 -22.37 -0.81
C PRO A 470 -0.36 -22.90 -1.47
N VAL A 471 -0.35 -24.19 -1.80
CA VAL A 471 0.72 -24.75 -2.63
C VAL A 471 0.78 -23.98 -3.95
N THR A 472 1.99 -23.56 -4.32
CA THR A 472 2.28 -22.86 -5.58
C THR A 472 1.63 -23.63 -6.73
N PRO A 473 0.87 -23.02 -7.64
CA PRO A 473 0.22 -23.77 -8.73
C PRO A 473 1.19 -24.38 -9.76
N GLU A 474 0.71 -25.36 -10.52
CA GLU A 474 1.46 -25.89 -11.68
C GLU A 474 1.83 -24.78 -12.68
N GLY A 475 3.06 -24.85 -13.20
CA GLY A 475 3.61 -23.85 -14.13
C GLY A 475 4.18 -22.60 -13.44
N LEU A 476 4.12 -22.50 -12.12
CA LEU A 476 4.73 -21.43 -11.34
C LEU A 476 5.84 -21.98 -10.43
N ASP A 477 6.83 -21.12 -10.16
CA ASP A 477 7.96 -21.37 -9.25
C ASP A 477 7.64 -20.97 -7.81
N TRP A 478 7.01 -19.81 -7.60
CA TRP A 478 6.46 -19.39 -6.31
C TRP A 478 5.37 -18.32 -6.47
N ILE A 479 4.55 -18.14 -5.43
CA ILE A 479 3.54 -17.07 -5.34
C ILE A 479 3.83 -16.14 -4.16
N PRO A 480 3.55 -14.85 -4.27
CA PRO A 480 3.84 -13.89 -3.20
C PRO A 480 2.84 -13.98 -2.04
N PHE A 481 3.22 -13.46 -0.87
CA PHE A 481 2.35 -13.47 0.31
C PHE A 481 1.37 -12.31 0.41
N GLY A 482 1.80 -11.07 0.15
CA GLY A 482 1.04 -9.82 0.24
C GLY A 482 0.34 -9.54 1.59
N THR A 483 -0.61 -10.38 1.99
CA THR A 483 -1.34 -10.29 3.24
C THR A 483 -0.75 -11.17 4.35
N SER A 484 -0.71 -10.61 5.55
CA SER A 484 -0.27 -11.30 6.76
C SER A 484 -1.31 -11.18 7.87
N VAL A 485 -1.26 -12.09 8.84
CA VAL A 485 -2.10 -12.05 10.05
C VAL A 485 -1.19 -12.08 11.26
N ILE A 486 -1.28 -11.09 12.14
CA ILE A 486 -0.63 -11.16 13.44
C ILE A 486 -1.47 -12.05 14.34
N LEU A 487 -0.87 -13.13 14.85
CA LEU A 487 -1.50 -14.07 15.77
C LEU A 487 -1.23 -13.63 17.20
N GLY A 488 -2.28 -13.32 17.97
CA GLY A 488 -2.19 -12.90 19.36
C GLY A 488 -2.49 -11.41 19.61
N GLN A 489 -2.37 -10.99 20.87
CA GLN A 489 -2.77 -9.66 21.33
C GLN A 489 -1.79 -8.57 20.94
N THR A 490 -2.25 -7.61 20.14
CA THR A 490 -1.46 -6.46 19.66
C THR A 490 -1.97 -5.14 20.27
N TYR A 491 -1.09 -4.14 20.39
CA TYR A 491 -1.51 -2.77 20.65
C TYR A 491 -1.91 -2.12 19.33
N SER A 492 -3.21 -1.85 19.19
CA SER A 492 -3.81 -1.40 17.94
C SER A 492 -3.59 0.09 17.64
N ASP A 493 -2.98 0.84 18.56
CA ASP A 493 -2.49 2.22 18.37
C ASP A 493 -1.01 2.28 17.93
N SER A 494 -0.32 1.13 17.91
CA SER A 494 1.02 1.03 17.36
C SER A 494 0.99 1.24 15.84
N ILE A 495 1.95 1.98 15.30
CA ILE A 495 2.15 2.12 13.84
C ILE A 495 2.53 0.78 13.21
N ARG A 496 3.14 -0.10 13.99
CA ARG A 496 3.42 -1.48 13.62
C ARG A 496 2.92 -2.39 14.75
N PRO A 497 1.65 -2.82 14.74
CA PRO A 497 1.14 -3.78 15.70
C PRO A 497 1.99 -5.06 15.68
N TYR A 498 2.18 -5.67 16.86
CA TYR A 498 2.95 -6.89 17.02
C TYR A 498 2.63 -7.57 18.35
N THR A 499 3.04 -8.84 18.47
CA THR A 499 3.15 -9.54 19.74
C THR A 499 4.44 -10.35 19.77
N SER A 500 5.28 -10.15 20.79
CA SER A 500 6.58 -10.82 20.83
C SER A 500 6.43 -12.27 21.25
N ILE A 501 6.83 -13.18 20.37
CA ILE A 501 6.97 -14.61 20.65
C ILE A 501 8.29 -14.83 21.40
N GLN A 502 8.21 -15.59 22.49
CA GLN A 502 9.37 -16.03 23.26
C GLN A 502 9.88 -17.38 22.74
N GLN A 503 8.96 -18.32 22.53
CA GLN A 503 9.29 -19.71 22.25
C GLN A 503 8.23 -20.36 21.36
N LEU A 504 8.68 -21.25 20.48
CA LEU A 504 7.85 -22.17 19.70
C LEU A 504 8.19 -23.62 20.03
N ASP A 505 7.21 -24.39 20.47
CA ASP A 505 7.33 -25.85 20.56
C ASP A 505 6.66 -26.48 19.35
N ILE A 506 7.40 -27.21 18.53
CA ILE A 506 6.92 -27.74 17.25
C ILE A 506 6.88 -29.26 17.30
N ASP A 507 5.74 -29.83 16.92
CA ASP A 507 5.62 -31.24 16.53
C ASP A 507 5.55 -31.30 14.99
N PRO A 508 6.67 -31.57 14.32
CA PRO A 508 6.75 -31.47 12.86
C PRO A 508 5.95 -32.57 12.15
N GLU A 509 5.82 -33.76 12.75
CA GLU A 509 5.05 -34.87 12.19
C GLU A 509 3.54 -34.55 12.16
N ARG A 510 3.06 -33.82 13.19
CA ARG A 510 1.65 -33.40 13.30
C ARG A 510 1.35 -32.05 12.68
N TRP A 511 2.36 -31.35 12.15
CA TRP A 511 2.23 -29.97 11.67
C TRP A 511 1.59 -29.05 12.72
N SER A 512 1.96 -29.25 13.98
CA SER A 512 1.42 -28.49 15.10
C SER A 512 2.53 -27.70 15.79
N MET A 513 2.19 -26.50 16.24
CA MET A 513 3.12 -25.67 17.00
C MET A 513 2.41 -24.91 18.10
N ARG A 514 2.97 -24.95 19.30
CA ARG A 514 2.55 -24.11 20.41
C ARG A 514 3.40 -22.87 20.47
N ILE A 515 2.74 -21.72 20.44
CA ILE A 515 3.36 -20.41 20.61
C ILE A 515 3.30 -20.04 22.09
N PHE A 516 4.41 -19.56 22.63
CA PHE A 516 4.48 -18.89 23.93
C PHE A 516 4.94 -17.45 23.71
N TYR A 517 4.13 -16.50 24.17
CA TYR A 517 4.42 -15.07 24.07
C TYR A 517 5.20 -14.59 25.29
N LYS A 518 5.97 -13.50 25.12
CA LYS A 518 6.76 -12.90 26.20
C LYS A 518 5.93 -12.38 27.38
N ASP A 519 4.65 -12.13 27.17
CA ASP A 519 3.72 -11.69 28.23
C ASP A 519 3.05 -12.86 28.96
N GLY A 520 3.47 -14.10 28.70
CA GLY A 520 2.95 -15.33 29.29
C GLY A 520 1.73 -15.90 28.57
N GLY A 521 1.22 -15.25 27.52
CA GLY A 521 0.16 -15.81 26.67
C GLY A 521 0.63 -17.05 25.91
N SER A 522 -0.32 -17.86 25.43
CA SER A 522 -0.01 -18.98 24.53
C SER A 522 -1.17 -19.35 23.60
N MET A 523 -0.87 -20.07 22.53
CA MET A 523 -1.87 -20.69 21.66
C MET A 523 -1.28 -21.88 20.91
N LEU A 524 -2.15 -22.80 20.46
CA LEU A 524 -1.78 -23.93 19.63
C LEU A 524 -2.24 -23.70 18.19
N LEU A 525 -1.32 -23.84 17.24
CA LEU A 525 -1.60 -23.84 15.81
C LEU A 525 -1.54 -25.28 15.27
N ASN A 526 -2.51 -25.65 14.43
CA ASN A 526 -2.45 -26.85 13.60
C ASN A 526 -2.55 -26.43 12.14
N ILE A 527 -1.55 -26.78 11.34
CA ILE A 527 -1.43 -26.37 9.94
C ILE A 527 -1.87 -27.54 9.06
N ASN A 528 -2.80 -27.27 8.15
CA ASN A 528 -3.20 -28.21 7.11
C ASN A 528 -3.09 -27.52 5.75
N SER A 529 -2.25 -28.04 4.88
CA SER A 529 -2.08 -27.49 3.53
C SER A 529 -2.60 -28.48 2.49
N THR A 530 -3.26 -27.94 1.48
CA THR A 530 -3.76 -28.65 0.30
C THR A 530 -3.34 -27.89 -0.96
N TYR A 531 -3.66 -28.43 -2.13
CA TYR A 531 -3.32 -27.77 -3.40
C TYR A 531 -4.03 -26.42 -3.58
N SER A 532 -5.25 -26.27 -3.07
CA SER A 532 -6.05 -25.05 -3.25
C SER A 532 -6.00 -24.09 -2.07
N GLU A 533 -5.64 -24.58 -0.88
CA GLU A 533 -5.70 -23.79 0.35
C GLU A 533 -4.69 -24.24 1.40
N THR A 534 -4.22 -23.31 2.22
CA THR A 534 -3.55 -23.60 3.49
C THR A 534 -4.41 -23.08 4.63
N GLN A 535 -4.84 -23.97 5.51
CA GLN A 535 -5.64 -23.70 6.69
C GLN A 535 -4.78 -23.79 7.95
N VAL A 536 -4.99 -22.86 8.89
CA VAL A 536 -4.39 -22.91 10.22
C VAL A 536 -5.49 -22.78 11.26
N GLN A 537 -5.70 -23.85 12.02
CA GLN A 537 -6.61 -23.85 13.14
C GLN A 537 -5.88 -23.38 14.39
N VAL A 538 -6.38 -22.32 15.01
CA VAL A 538 -5.88 -21.75 16.26
C VAL A 538 -6.79 -22.17 17.40
N SER A 539 -6.22 -22.73 18.46
CA SER A 539 -6.96 -23.27 19.60
C SER A 539 -6.15 -23.19 20.88
N GLN A 540 -6.75 -23.59 22.01
CA GLN A 540 -6.12 -23.57 23.33
C GLN A 540 -5.52 -22.19 23.65
N ILE A 541 -6.31 -21.16 23.34
CA ILE A 541 -5.88 -19.76 23.43
C ILE A 541 -5.85 -19.36 24.90
N PHE A 542 -4.71 -18.86 25.34
CA PHE A 542 -4.53 -18.25 26.64
C PHE A 542 -3.96 -16.85 26.48
N PHE A 543 -4.73 -15.86 26.91
CA PHE A 543 -4.33 -14.45 26.90
C PHE A 543 -4.17 -13.94 28.33
N THR A 544 -3.08 -13.24 28.60
CA THR A 544 -2.79 -12.65 29.91
C THR A 544 -3.31 -11.21 30.04
N ARG A 545 -3.60 -10.55 28.92
CA ARG A 545 -4.10 -9.16 28.89
C ARG A 545 -5.60 -9.12 28.59
N ASP A 546 -6.20 -7.94 28.77
CA ASP A 546 -7.62 -7.72 28.58
C ASP A 546 -8.08 -8.04 27.13
N ARG A 547 -8.99 -9.01 27.02
CA ARG A 547 -9.54 -9.52 25.76
C ARG A 547 -10.65 -8.63 25.20
N TYR A 548 -11.16 -7.68 25.99
CA TYR A 548 -12.15 -6.70 25.53
C TYR A 548 -11.49 -5.54 24.77
N THR A 549 -10.24 -5.23 25.10
CA THR A 549 -9.52 -4.07 24.55
C THR A 549 -8.43 -4.42 23.57
N LEU A 550 -7.88 -5.64 23.62
CA LEU A 550 -6.85 -6.10 22.69
C LEU A 550 -7.40 -7.16 21.73
N PRO A 551 -7.07 -7.06 20.43
CA PRO A 551 -7.54 -8.02 19.44
C PRO A 551 -6.89 -9.40 19.66
N PHE A 552 -7.53 -10.47 19.19
CA PHE A 552 -6.92 -11.80 19.18
C PHE A 552 -6.11 -12.07 17.90
N ALA A 553 -6.39 -11.31 16.84
CA ALA A 553 -5.69 -11.35 15.57
C ALA A 553 -5.75 -9.97 14.88
N THR A 554 -4.79 -9.66 14.02
CA THR A 554 -4.77 -8.40 13.24
C THR A 554 -4.35 -8.66 11.81
N ILE A 555 -5.17 -8.27 10.83
CA ILE A 555 -4.79 -8.32 9.42
C ILE A 555 -3.84 -7.17 9.13
N ARG A 556 -2.73 -7.49 8.45
CA ARG A 556 -1.79 -6.53 7.88
C ARG A 556 -1.67 -6.80 6.38
N SER A 557 -1.94 -5.79 5.57
CA SER A 557 -1.84 -5.87 4.12
C SER A 557 -1.56 -4.49 3.54
N MET A 558 -1.48 -4.38 2.22
CA MET A 558 -1.20 -3.13 1.52
C MET A 558 -2.34 -2.74 0.58
N TYR A 559 -2.63 -1.43 0.53
CA TYR A 559 -3.48 -0.79 -0.48
C TYR A 559 -2.90 0.58 -0.86
N VAL A 560 -2.55 0.78 -2.12
CA VAL A 560 -2.19 2.11 -2.66
C VAL A 560 -3.35 2.69 -3.49
N ALA A 561 -3.92 1.85 -4.35
CA ALA A 561 -5.05 2.20 -5.22
C ALA A 561 -5.73 0.92 -5.73
N GLU A 562 -6.88 1.05 -6.41
CA GLU A 562 -7.51 -0.08 -7.10
C GLU A 562 -6.52 -0.76 -8.05
N GLY A 563 -6.48 -2.10 -8.00
CA GLY A 563 -5.54 -2.90 -8.78
C GLY A 563 -4.06 -2.64 -8.46
N ASN A 564 -3.71 -1.92 -7.39
CA ASN A 564 -2.37 -1.82 -6.81
C ASN A 564 -2.45 -2.05 -5.30
N THR A 565 -2.80 -3.28 -4.95
CA THR A 565 -3.21 -3.65 -3.61
C THR A 565 -3.06 -5.15 -3.40
N ASP A 566 -2.84 -5.57 -2.16
CA ASP A 566 -2.85 -6.96 -1.75
C ASP A 566 -4.23 -7.33 -1.14
N VAL A 567 -4.98 -6.36 -0.61
CA VAL A 567 -6.39 -6.44 -0.17
C VAL A 567 -7.10 -5.11 -0.43
N ASP A 568 -8.24 -5.13 -1.11
CA ASP A 568 -9.10 -3.94 -1.27
C ASP A 568 -10.46 -4.08 -0.55
N SER A 569 -10.87 -5.31 -0.23
CA SER A 569 -12.21 -5.58 0.25
C SER A 569 -12.22 -6.59 1.39
N VAL A 570 -13.18 -6.41 2.29
CA VAL A 570 -13.54 -7.40 3.32
C VAL A 570 -15.01 -7.79 3.18
N LYS A 571 -15.28 -9.09 3.09
CA LYS A 571 -16.63 -9.67 3.10
C LYS A 571 -16.92 -10.27 4.46
N VAL A 572 -18.06 -9.93 5.04
CA VAL A 572 -18.49 -10.38 6.36
C VAL A 572 -19.67 -11.34 6.22
N ASP A 573 -19.52 -12.52 6.83
CA ASP A 573 -20.53 -13.60 6.84
C ASP A 573 -21.06 -13.95 5.44
N ASP A 574 -20.20 -13.83 4.42
CA ASP A 574 -20.51 -13.99 2.99
C ASP A 574 -21.68 -13.11 2.47
N LYS A 575 -22.03 -12.04 3.19
CA LYS A 575 -23.18 -11.18 2.89
C LYS A 575 -22.79 -9.79 2.44
N GLN A 576 -22.13 -9.04 3.31
CA GLN A 576 -21.84 -7.63 3.09
C GLN A 576 -20.35 -7.45 2.80
N THR A 577 -20.04 -6.64 1.78
CA THR A 577 -18.67 -6.22 1.48
C THR A 577 -18.44 -4.78 1.92
N TYR A 578 -17.26 -4.52 2.47
CA TYR A 578 -16.75 -3.20 2.82
C TYR A 578 -15.41 -2.99 2.15
N HIS A 579 -15.16 -1.79 1.63
CA HIS A 579 -13.85 -1.43 1.12
C HIS A 579 -12.90 -1.14 2.30
N VAL A 580 -11.64 -1.57 2.20
CA VAL A 580 -10.68 -1.45 3.32
C VAL A 580 -10.21 -0.02 3.58
N MET A 581 -10.55 0.94 2.74
CA MET A 581 -10.28 2.36 2.99
C MET A 581 -11.54 3.16 3.37
N ASP A 582 -12.72 2.53 3.37
CA ASP A 582 -13.95 3.18 3.84
C ASP A 582 -13.97 3.30 5.37
N GLN A 583 -14.60 4.36 5.89
CA GLN A 583 -14.71 4.65 7.33
C GLN A 583 -15.95 3.98 7.94
N TRP A 584 -15.97 2.65 8.01
CA TRP A 584 -17.09 1.89 8.60
C TRP A 584 -17.00 1.70 10.12
N GLY A 585 -15.95 2.21 10.78
CA GLY A 585 -15.77 2.14 12.23
C GLY A 585 -15.54 0.72 12.71
N TYR A 586 -16.62 0.01 13.08
CA TYR A 586 -16.56 -1.40 13.44
C TYR A 586 -17.70 -2.20 12.82
N VAL A 587 -17.44 -3.47 12.54
CA VAL A 587 -18.44 -4.42 12.03
C VAL A 587 -18.34 -5.72 12.84
N GLN A 588 -19.49 -6.36 13.05
CA GLN A 588 -19.56 -7.66 13.73
C GLN A 588 -19.83 -8.78 12.72
N GLY A 589 -19.24 -9.94 12.97
CA GLY A 589 -19.41 -11.13 12.15
C GLY A 589 -18.71 -12.34 12.76
N ARG A 590 -18.84 -13.47 12.09
CA ARG A 590 -18.18 -14.73 12.47
C ARG A 590 -17.22 -15.23 11.39
N SER A 591 -17.40 -14.77 10.16
CA SER A 591 -16.51 -15.02 9.04
C SER A 591 -16.10 -13.71 8.40
N PHE A 592 -14.80 -13.53 8.19
CA PHE A 592 -14.22 -12.34 7.58
C PHE A 592 -13.28 -12.76 6.46
N ALA A 593 -13.65 -12.48 5.21
CA ALA A 593 -12.81 -12.76 4.05
C ALA A 593 -12.21 -11.47 3.50
N PHE A 594 -10.88 -11.40 3.50
CA PHE A 594 -10.06 -10.30 2.99
C PHE A 594 -9.55 -10.69 1.60
N TYR A 595 -9.90 -9.89 0.61
CA TYR A 595 -9.67 -10.25 -0.79
C TYR A 595 -9.47 -9.02 -1.66
N ARG A 596 -9.14 -9.27 -2.93
CA ARG A 596 -9.12 -8.26 -3.98
C ARG A 596 -10.30 -8.40 -4.91
N SER A 597 -11.02 -7.32 -5.12
CA SER A 597 -12.02 -7.18 -6.17
C SER A 597 -11.37 -6.96 -7.52
N CYS A 598 -10.15 -6.42 -7.60
CA CYS A 598 -9.47 -6.14 -8.87
C CYS A 598 -8.16 -6.92 -9.02
N ILE A 599 -7.82 -7.32 -10.25
CA ILE A 599 -6.52 -7.95 -10.55
C ILE A 599 -5.41 -6.97 -10.17
N SER A 600 -4.54 -7.38 -9.24
CA SER A 600 -3.49 -6.50 -8.76
C SER A 600 -2.24 -6.52 -9.64
N ARG A 601 -1.70 -5.32 -9.89
CA ARG A 601 -0.39 -5.09 -10.52
C ARG A 601 0.78 -5.31 -9.57
N HIS A 602 0.52 -5.40 -8.28
CA HIS A 602 1.46 -5.72 -7.22
C HIS A 602 1.10 -7.08 -6.63
N LEU A 603 2.10 -7.94 -6.41
CA LEU A 603 1.92 -9.29 -5.82
C LEU A 603 0.67 -10.02 -6.33
N THR A 604 0.58 -10.18 -7.67
CA THR A 604 -0.66 -10.53 -8.38
C THR A 604 -1.34 -11.80 -7.87
N LEU A 605 -0.58 -12.78 -7.38
CA LEU A 605 -1.11 -14.04 -6.85
C LEU A 605 -1.00 -14.13 -5.33
N SER A 606 -0.89 -12.99 -4.63
CA SER A 606 -1.06 -12.93 -3.18
C SER A 606 -2.35 -13.67 -2.79
N PRO A 607 -2.42 -14.41 -1.68
CA PRO A 607 -3.60 -15.10 -1.20
C PRO A 607 -4.74 -14.14 -0.84
N ASP A 608 -5.97 -14.62 -0.98
CA ASP A 608 -7.11 -14.15 -0.20
C ASP A 608 -7.11 -14.87 1.16
N ILE A 609 -7.48 -14.17 2.23
CA ILE A 609 -7.44 -14.67 3.61
C ILE A 609 -8.85 -14.67 4.20
N GLN A 610 -9.31 -15.81 4.72
CA GLN A 610 -10.58 -15.93 5.45
C GLN A 610 -10.34 -16.32 6.91
N ILE A 611 -10.95 -15.59 7.85
CA ILE A 611 -10.93 -15.90 9.28
C ILE A 611 -12.33 -16.31 9.73
N ASP A 612 -12.47 -17.54 10.22
CA ASP A 612 -13.72 -18.11 10.72
C ASP A 612 -13.65 -18.38 12.24
N VAL A 613 -14.58 -17.80 13.00
CA VAL A 613 -14.71 -18.00 14.45
C VAL A 613 -15.41 -19.32 14.73
N LEU A 614 -14.63 -20.34 15.11
CA LEU A 614 -15.14 -21.69 15.35
C LEU A 614 -15.87 -21.79 16.68
N GLN A 615 -15.24 -21.39 17.78
CA GLN A 615 -15.80 -21.56 19.12
C GLN A 615 -15.51 -20.34 20.00
N THR A 616 -16.49 -20.01 20.84
CA THR A 616 -16.34 -19.07 21.96
C THR A 616 -16.81 -19.71 23.25
N ARG A 617 -16.19 -19.37 24.38
CA ARG A 617 -16.58 -19.83 25.71
C ARG A 617 -16.65 -18.65 26.68
N ILE A 618 -17.77 -18.54 27.38
CA ILE A 618 -17.86 -17.68 28.57
C ILE A 618 -17.14 -18.45 29.68
N THR A 619 -16.01 -17.93 30.12
CA THR A 619 -15.24 -18.47 31.25
C THR A 619 -15.79 -18.00 32.57
#